data_AF-A0A7W0J8F1-F1
#
_entry.id   AF-A0A7W0J8F1-F1
#
_cell.length_a   1.000
_cell.length_b   1.000
_cell.length_c   1.000
_cell.angle_alpha   90.00
_cell.angle_beta   90.00
_cell.angle_gamma   90.00
#
_symmetry.space_group_name_H-M   'P 1'
#
loop_
_entity.id
_entity.type
_entity.pdbx_description
1 polymer ?
#
loop_
_entity_poly.entity_id
_entity_poly.type
_entity_poly.pdbx_seq_one_letter_code
_entity_poly.pdbx_strand_id
1 'polypeptide(L)'
;MSKSSSLPSTSQIPPSDFENIIKELLVVDYDVLLLPISSGISGSYQSAASVVNNFPADRVVLLDTKLVSMALSFQVLAAARAAAAGANLSECRQVAQKVYSQIGVYFTVDTLKYLAAGRRINSAKRLLGAALNIKPILEI
;
A
#
# COMPACT_ATOMS: atom_id res chain seq x y z
N MET A 1 12.24 -19.27 3.93
CA MET A 1 11.70 -19.81 2.65
C MET A 1 12.45 -21.02 2.12
N SER A 2 13.78 -21.00 2.00
CA SER A 2 14.58 -22.07 1.36
C SER A 2 14.49 -23.47 2.00
N LYS A 3 14.01 -23.56 3.24
CA LYS A 3 13.77 -24.83 3.97
C LYS A 3 12.29 -25.18 4.14
N SER A 4 11.37 -24.39 3.61
CA SER A 4 9.93 -24.61 3.74
C SER A 4 9.44 -25.60 2.67
N SER A 5 8.62 -26.57 3.07
CA SER A 5 7.99 -27.53 2.15
C SER A 5 6.84 -26.92 1.34
N SER A 6 6.28 -25.79 1.80
CA SER A 6 5.21 -25.05 1.13
C SER A 6 5.61 -23.60 0.85
N LEU A 7 4.93 -22.99 -0.12
CA LEU A 7 5.06 -21.56 -0.36
C LEU A 7 4.39 -20.78 0.79
N PRO A 8 5.07 -19.77 1.37
CA PRO A 8 4.44 -18.92 2.37
C PRO A 8 3.31 -18.10 1.74
N SER A 9 2.32 -17.78 2.56
CA SER A 9 1.27 -16.82 2.25
C SER A 9 1.46 -15.55 3.08
N THR A 10 0.93 -14.43 2.60
CA THR A 10 0.79 -13.19 3.36
C THR A 10 -0.67 -12.96 3.72
N SER A 11 -0.90 -12.25 4.81
CA SER A 11 -2.23 -11.81 5.25
C SER A 11 -2.34 -10.30 5.18
N GLN A 12 -3.55 -9.81 4.97
CA GLN A 12 -3.87 -8.39 5.16
C GLN A 12 -3.86 -8.02 6.64
N ILE A 13 -3.78 -6.71 6.91
CA ILE A 13 -4.00 -6.18 8.26
C ILE A 13 -5.49 -6.36 8.62
N PRO A 14 -5.82 -6.90 9.81
CA PRO A 14 -7.20 -7.00 10.28
C PRO A 14 -7.88 -5.63 10.39
N PRO A 15 -9.20 -5.51 10.12
CA PRO A 15 -9.94 -4.27 10.34
C PRO A 15 -9.83 -3.71 11.77
N SER A 16 -9.79 -4.60 12.78
CA SER A 16 -9.65 -4.23 14.19
C SER A 16 -8.39 -3.43 14.49
N ASP A 17 -7.28 -3.76 13.81
CA ASP A 17 -5.99 -3.11 14.07
C ASP A 17 -6.02 -1.66 13.56
N PHE A 18 -6.66 -1.42 12.41
CA PHE A 18 -6.94 -0.06 11.93
C PHE A 18 -7.87 0.69 12.87
N GLU A 19 -8.95 0.06 13.33
CA GLU A 19 -9.90 0.71 14.23
C GLU A 19 -9.25 1.13 15.55
N ASN A 20 -8.42 0.26 16.13
CA ASN A 20 -7.71 0.53 17.39
C ASN A 20 -6.71 1.68 17.25
N ILE A 21 -5.86 1.68 16.21
CA ILE A 21 -4.87 2.75 16.04
C ILE A 21 -5.53 4.11 15.72
N ILE A 22 -6.62 4.11 14.96
CA ILE A 22 -7.38 5.35 14.70
C ILE A 22 -7.95 5.89 16.02
N LYS A 23 -8.57 5.03 16.85
CA LYS A 23 -9.10 5.42 18.16
C LYS A 23 -8.01 6.01 19.05
N GLU A 24 -6.86 5.34 19.14
CA GLU A 24 -5.72 5.80 19.96
C GLU A 24 -5.23 7.19 19.52
N LEU A 25 -5.10 7.43 18.20
CA LEU A 25 -4.66 8.71 17.67
C LEU A 25 -5.69 9.83 17.86
N LEU A 26 -6.98 9.54 17.69
CA LEU A 26 -8.05 10.52 17.93
C LEU A 26 -8.15 10.91 19.41
N VAL A 27 -7.86 10.00 20.35
CA VAL A 27 -7.88 10.28 21.80
C VAL A 27 -6.85 11.35 22.19
N VAL A 28 -5.70 11.39 21.50
CA VAL A 28 -4.65 12.40 21.72
C VAL A 28 -4.76 13.58 20.73
N ASP A 29 -5.94 13.74 20.12
CA ASP A 29 -6.31 14.83 19.22
C ASP A 29 -5.52 14.93 17.90
N TYR A 30 -5.01 13.81 17.38
CA TYR A 30 -4.45 13.78 16.03
C TYR A 30 -5.50 13.56 14.95
N ASP A 31 -5.33 14.23 13.81
CA ASP A 31 -5.94 13.82 12.54
C ASP A 31 -5.17 12.63 11.95
N VAL A 32 -5.87 11.76 11.21
CA VAL A 32 -5.30 10.51 10.70
C VAL A 32 -5.40 10.45 9.18
N LEU A 33 -4.23 10.45 8.52
CA LEU A 33 -4.10 10.08 7.10
C LEU A 33 -3.57 8.64 6.98
N LEU A 34 -4.44 7.72 6.57
CA LEU A 34 -4.09 6.31 6.36
C LEU A 34 -3.59 6.07 4.94
N LEU A 35 -2.38 5.51 4.83
CA LEU A 35 -1.67 5.21 3.58
C LEU A 35 -1.26 3.72 3.53
N PRO A 36 -2.20 2.77 3.43
CA PRO A 36 -1.86 1.35 3.37
C PRO A 36 -1.21 0.97 2.03
N ILE A 37 -0.59 -0.22 2.01
CA ILE A 37 -0.14 -0.87 0.77
C ILE A 37 -1.27 -0.92 -0.28
N SER A 38 -0.90 -0.75 -1.55
CA SER A 38 -1.81 -0.72 -2.70
C SER A 38 -2.93 -1.75 -2.63
N SER A 39 -4.16 -1.26 -2.86
CA SER A 39 -5.36 -2.11 -2.96
C SER A 39 -5.29 -3.15 -4.09
N GLY A 40 -4.41 -2.95 -5.07
CA GLY A 40 -4.22 -3.86 -6.20
C GLY A 40 -3.48 -5.15 -5.86
N ILE A 41 -2.78 -5.21 -4.72
CA ILE A 41 -1.92 -6.36 -4.34
C ILE A 41 -2.18 -6.89 -2.93
N SER A 42 -2.93 -6.16 -2.11
CA SER A 42 -3.27 -6.52 -0.74
C SER A 42 -4.69 -6.09 -0.37
N GLY A 43 -5.36 -6.89 0.47
CA GLY A 43 -6.65 -6.56 1.07
C GLY A 43 -6.58 -5.52 2.19
N SER A 44 -5.38 -5.06 2.59
CA SER A 44 -5.23 -4.11 3.72
C SER A 44 -5.95 -2.79 3.48
N TYR A 45 -6.02 -2.31 2.24
CA TYR A 45 -6.82 -1.13 1.90
C TYR A 45 -8.31 -1.36 2.17
N GLN A 46 -8.85 -2.51 1.77
CA GLN A 46 -10.25 -2.86 2.00
C GLN A 46 -10.54 -3.07 3.49
N SER A 47 -9.63 -3.67 4.25
CA SER A 47 -9.74 -3.75 5.71
C SER A 47 -9.87 -2.35 6.33
N ALA A 48 -9.00 -1.41 5.96
CA ALA A 48 -9.09 -0.03 6.43
C ALA A 48 -10.42 0.61 6.00
N ALA A 49 -10.77 0.49 4.71
CA ALA A 49 -11.99 1.07 4.14
C ALA A 49 -13.27 0.60 4.86
N SER A 50 -13.29 -0.64 5.39
CA SER A 50 -14.44 -1.16 6.14
C SER A 50 -14.68 -0.50 7.50
N VAL A 51 -13.68 0.19 8.07
CA VAL A 51 -13.78 0.80 9.40
C VAL A 51 -13.66 2.33 9.38
N VAL A 52 -13.04 2.94 8.37
CA VAL A 52 -12.83 4.40 8.34
C VAL A 52 -14.14 5.21 8.38
N ASN A 53 -15.23 4.67 7.82
CA ASN A 53 -16.54 5.34 7.83
C ASN A 53 -17.19 5.39 9.23
N ASN A 54 -16.61 4.70 10.22
CA ASN A 54 -17.05 4.79 11.62
C ASN A 54 -16.49 6.04 12.33
N PHE A 55 -15.65 6.83 11.66
CA PHE A 55 -14.99 8.01 12.20
C PHE A 55 -15.35 9.28 11.41
N PRO A 56 -15.19 10.47 11.99
CA PRO A 56 -15.47 11.72 11.28
C PRO A 56 -14.60 11.87 10.03
N ALA A 57 -15.23 12.14 8.88
CA ALA A 57 -14.57 12.19 7.57
C ALA A 57 -13.56 13.36 7.43
N ASP A 58 -13.68 14.38 8.29
CA ASP A 58 -12.78 15.51 8.42
C ASP A 58 -11.58 15.22 9.34
N ARG A 59 -11.63 14.14 10.12
CA ARG A 59 -10.56 13.71 11.05
C ARG A 59 -9.79 12.49 10.56
N VAL A 60 -10.40 11.64 9.73
CA VAL A 60 -9.80 10.38 9.25
C VAL A 60 -9.98 10.24 7.74
N VAL A 61 -8.86 10.19 7.02
CA VAL A 61 -8.84 10.05 5.57
C VAL A 61 -8.05 8.80 5.18
N LEU A 62 -8.64 7.99 4.32
CA LEU A 62 -7.96 6.86 3.68
C LEU A 62 -7.56 7.23 2.25
N LEU A 63 -6.29 7.04 1.90
CA LEU A 63 -5.78 7.21 0.54
C LEU A 63 -5.19 5.89 0.04
N ASP A 64 -5.69 5.40 -1.10
CA ASP A 64 -5.07 4.27 -1.78
C ASP A 64 -3.75 4.71 -2.40
N THR A 65 -2.65 4.22 -1.84
CA THR A 65 -1.31 4.63 -2.27
C THR A 65 -0.99 4.18 -3.68
N LYS A 66 -1.65 3.13 -4.18
CA LYS A 66 -1.31 2.43 -5.44
C LYS A 66 0.14 1.96 -5.52
N LEU A 67 0.89 2.01 -4.42
CA LEU A 67 2.32 1.70 -4.35
C LEU A 67 2.61 0.69 -3.22
N VAL A 68 3.87 0.28 -3.15
CA VAL A 68 4.42 -0.59 -2.11
C VAL A 68 5.89 -0.24 -1.89
N SER A 69 6.49 -0.73 -0.81
CA SER A 69 7.92 -0.54 -0.51
C SER A 69 8.28 0.95 -0.44
N MET A 70 9.51 1.32 -0.81
CA MET A 70 10.00 2.69 -0.72
C MET A 70 9.17 3.69 -1.54
N ALA A 71 8.57 3.24 -2.64
CA ALA A 71 7.70 4.08 -3.46
C ALA A 71 6.48 4.59 -2.66
N LEU A 72 5.87 3.73 -1.86
CA LEU A 72 4.81 4.12 -0.92
C LEU A 72 5.35 5.14 0.10
N SER A 73 6.54 4.89 0.65
CA SER A 73 7.14 5.76 1.66
C SER A 73 7.37 7.18 1.17
N PHE A 74 7.54 7.42 -0.14
CA PHE A 74 7.63 8.80 -0.66
C PHE A 74 6.34 9.59 -0.44
N GLN A 75 5.16 8.97 -0.56
CA GLN A 75 3.89 9.62 -0.22
C GLN A 75 3.78 9.90 1.28
N VAL A 76 4.16 8.92 2.11
CA VAL A 76 4.15 9.06 3.58
C VAL A 76 5.07 10.18 4.04
N LEU A 77 6.31 10.22 3.53
CA LEU A 77 7.29 11.25 3.89
C LEU A 77 6.87 12.64 3.42
N ALA A 78 6.23 12.74 2.24
CA ALA A 78 5.73 14.02 1.75
C ALA A 78 4.59 14.55 2.63
N ALA A 79 3.61 13.71 2.99
CA ALA A 79 2.54 14.08 3.91
C ALA A 79 3.07 14.41 5.32
N ALA A 80 3.97 13.60 5.87
CA ALA A 80 4.55 13.83 7.19
C ALA A 80 5.34 15.15 7.26
N ARG A 81 6.08 15.50 6.20
CA ARG A 81 6.78 16.80 6.11
C ARG A 81 5.81 17.97 6.03
N ALA A 82 4.69 17.82 5.30
CA ALA A 82 3.65 18.84 5.26
C ALA A 82 3.00 19.02 6.64
N ALA A 83 2.65 17.92 7.32
CA ALA A 83 2.10 17.97 8.68
C ALA A 83 3.07 18.63 9.67
N ALA A 84 4.36 18.29 9.62
CA ALA A 84 5.39 18.92 10.44
C ALA A 84 5.57 20.42 10.16
N ALA A 85 5.20 20.88 8.96
CA ALA A 85 5.18 22.30 8.58
C ALA A 85 3.85 23.01 8.92
N GLY A 86 2.93 22.34 9.62
CA GLY A 86 1.64 22.90 10.05
C GLY A 86 0.49 22.74 9.05
N ALA A 87 0.65 21.92 8.01
CA ALA A 87 -0.42 21.64 7.07
C ALA A 87 -1.54 20.81 7.72
N ASN A 88 -2.79 21.07 7.36
CA ASN A 88 -3.95 20.30 7.82
C ASN A 88 -4.09 18.96 7.08
N LEU A 89 -5.04 18.12 7.51
CA LEU A 89 -5.27 16.78 6.95
C LEU A 89 -5.54 16.80 5.43
N SER A 90 -6.33 17.76 4.95
CA SER A 90 -6.67 17.89 3.52
C SER A 90 -5.44 18.25 2.68
N GLU A 91 -4.61 19.16 3.17
CA GLU A 91 -3.35 19.55 2.53
C GLU A 91 -2.35 18.39 2.52
N CYS A 92 -2.22 17.66 3.63
CA CYS A 92 -1.37 16.47 3.71
C CYS A 92 -1.78 15.40 2.69
N ARG A 93 -3.09 15.14 2.56
CA ARG A 93 -3.65 14.24 1.55
C ARG A 93 -3.31 14.71 0.13
N GLN A 94 -3.47 16.00 -0.16
CA GLN A 94 -3.17 16.56 -1.49
C GLN A 94 -1.69 16.43 -1.83
N VAL A 95 -0.79 16.68 -0.87
CA VAL A 95 0.66 16.51 -1.06
C VAL A 95 1.02 15.06 -1.34
N ALA A 96 0.47 14.10 -0.59
CA ALA A 96 0.67 12.68 -0.85
C ALA A 96 0.21 12.30 -2.27
N GLN A 97 -0.97 12.76 -2.68
CA GLN A 97 -1.54 12.46 -3.99
C GLN A 97 -0.76 13.12 -5.15
N LYS A 98 -0.22 14.33 -4.94
CA LYS A 98 0.60 15.02 -5.95
C LYS A 98 1.89 14.27 -6.25
N VAL A 99 2.56 13.78 -5.21
CA VAL A 99 3.85 13.07 -5.32
C VAL A 99 3.70 11.75 -6.08
N TYR A 100 2.53 11.11 -6.06
CA TYR A 100 2.27 9.88 -6.83
C TYR A 100 2.64 10.02 -8.31
N SER A 101 2.29 11.13 -8.95
CA SER A 101 2.58 11.39 -10.37
C SER A 101 4.07 11.51 -10.72
N GLN A 102 4.94 11.63 -9.71
CA GLN A 102 6.38 11.80 -9.85
C GLN A 102 7.14 10.52 -9.54
N ILE A 103 6.43 9.42 -9.26
CA ILE A 103 7.01 8.13 -8.87
C ILE A 103 6.85 7.15 -10.03
N GLY A 104 7.97 6.65 -10.54
CA GLY A 104 8.02 5.46 -11.39
C GLY A 104 8.59 4.29 -10.60
N VAL A 105 7.99 3.10 -10.75
CA VAL A 105 8.51 1.87 -10.13
C VAL A 105 8.77 0.85 -11.23
N TYR A 106 10.04 0.48 -11.38
CA TYR A 106 10.47 -0.59 -12.29
C TYR A 106 11.18 -1.66 -11.49
N PHE A 107 10.88 -2.93 -11.77
CA PHE A 107 11.51 -4.04 -11.08
C PHE A 107 11.61 -5.28 -11.98
N THR A 108 12.52 -6.18 -11.63
CA THR A 108 12.62 -7.52 -12.23
C THR A 108 12.60 -8.56 -11.12
N VAL A 109 12.31 -9.80 -11.49
CA VAL A 109 12.36 -10.95 -10.58
C VAL A 109 13.17 -12.07 -11.21
N ASP A 110 13.83 -12.89 -10.39
CA ASP A 110 14.51 -14.10 -10.88
C ASP A 110 13.52 -15.16 -11.37
N THR A 111 12.29 -15.15 -10.84
CA THR A 111 11.22 -16.04 -11.29
C THR A 111 9.83 -15.43 -11.08
N LEU A 112 8.95 -15.61 -12.07
CA LEU A 112 7.55 -15.24 -11.99
C LEU A 112 6.72 -16.18 -11.09
N LYS A 113 7.29 -17.32 -10.66
CA LYS A 113 6.61 -18.36 -9.87
C LYS A 113 5.88 -17.78 -8.65
N TYR A 114 6.53 -16.89 -7.90
CA TYR A 114 5.98 -16.37 -6.65
C TYR A 114 4.88 -15.32 -6.86
N LEU A 115 5.06 -14.43 -7.85
CA LEU A 115 4.03 -13.46 -8.22
C LEU A 115 2.77 -14.17 -8.72
N ALA A 116 2.93 -15.25 -9.50
CA ALA A 116 1.86 -16.08 -10.01
C ALA A 116 1.14 -16.87 -8.90
N ALA A 117 1.90 -17.57 -8.05
CA ALA A 117 1.34 -18.31 -6.92
C ALA A 117 0.59 -17.39 -5.95
N GLY A 118 1.13 -16.18 -5.74
CA GLY A 118 0.47 -15.14 -4.96
C GLY A 118 -0.74 -14.53 -5.65
N ARG A 119 -0.92 -14.67 -6.97
CA ARG A 119 -1.94 -13.96 -7.77
C ARG A 119 -1.77 -12.43 -7.82
N ARG A 120 -0.56 -11.91 -7.57
CA ARG A 120 -0.24 -10.46 -7.61
C ARG A 120 0.29 -10.02 -8.99
N ILE A 121 0.01 -10.80 -10.03
CA ILE A 121 0.36 -10.47 -11.41
C ILE A 121 -0.69 -11.06 -12.37
N ASN A 122 -1.70 -10.25 -12.72
CA ASN A 122 -2.78 -10.70 -13.60
C ASN A 122 -2.28 -10.91 -15.05
N SER A 123 -1.32 -10.10 -15.49
CA SER A 123 -0.76 -10.10 -16.85
C SER A 123 0.29 -11.20 -17.10
N ALA A 124 1.04 -11.65 -16.09
CA ALA A 124 2.12 -12.62 -16.29
C ALA A 124 1.68 -14.10 -16.28
N LYS A 125 0.39 -14.40 -16.05
CA LYS A 125 -0.13 -15.75 -16.31
C LYS A 125 0.10 -16.21 -17.76
N ARG A 126 0.12 -15.27 -18.72
CA ARG A 126 0.47 -15.56 -20.12
C ARG A 126 1.98 -15.72 -20.35
N LEU A 127 2.81 -15.07 -19.53
CA LEU A 127 4.27 -15.06 -19.67
C LEU A 127 4.94 -16.26 -19.00
N LEU A 128 4.30 -16.91 -18.01
CA LEU A 128 4.83 -18.10 -17.34
C LEU A 128 5.19 -19.24 -18.30
N GLY A 129 4.45 -19.39 -19.41
CA GLY A 129 4.72 -20.42 -20.42
C GLY A 129 5.75 -20.01 -21.48
N ALA A 130 6.01 -18.70 -21.65
CA ALA A 130 6.87 -18.16 -22.70
C ALA A 130 8.25 -17.68 -22.17
N ALA A 131 8.39 -17.42 -20.87
CA ALA A 131 9.57 -16.82 -20.26
C ALA A 131 10.61 -17.82 -19.73
N LEU A 132 10.76 -18.99 -20.36
CA LEU A 132 11.95 -19.83 -20.12
C LEU A 132 13.18 -19.04 -20.61
N ASN A 133 13.97 -18.49 -19.67
CA ASN A 133 15.20 -17.68 -19.84
C ASN A 133 15.06 -16.17 -20.12
N ILE A 134 13.89 -15.55 -19.93
CA ILE A 134 13.75 -14.08 -20.03
C ILE A 134 13.49 -13.49 -18.64
N LYS A 135 14.24 -12.44 -18.27
CA LYS A 135 14.00 -11.63 -17.06
C LYS A 135 13.17 -10.39 -17.43
N PRO A 136 11.84 -10.42 -17.27
CA PRO A 136 11.01 -9.28 -17.65
C PRO A 136 11.21 -8.10 -16.69
N ILE A 137 11.26 -6.90 -17.25
CA ILE A 137 11.08 -5.66 -16.47
C ILE A 137 9.57 -5.43 -16.35
N LEU A 138 9.11 -5.22 -15.12
CA LEU A 138 7.74 -4.96 -14.74
C LEU A 138 7.65 -3.55 -14.16
N GLU A 139 6.47 -2.95 -14.25
CA GLU A 139 6.16 -1.65 -13.65
C GLU A 139 4.89 -1.72 -12.78
N ILE A 140 4.73 -0.71 -11.91
CA ILE A 140 3.52 -0.49 -11.10
C ILE A 140 2.76 0.70 -11.68
#